data_AF-A0A8D8FWG1-F1
#
_entry.id   AF-A0A8D8FWG1-F1
#
_cell.length_a   1.000
_cell.length_b   1.000
_cell.length_c   1.000
_cell.angle_alpha   90.00
_cell.angle_beta   90.00
_cell.angle_gamma   90.00
#
_symmetry.space_group_name_H-M   'P 1'
#
loop_
_entity.id
_entity.type
_entity.pdbx_description
1 polymer ?
#
loop_
_entity_poly.entity_id
_entity_poly.type
_entity_poly.pdbx_seq_one_letter_code
_entity_poly.pdbx_strand_id
1 'polypeptide(L)'
;MATGKRCTTVALRTRYDIRRVKRGGDVWECLPYLADTKPIEPKCPPTKTELEAAGLLPTPVPKDPQKGGKAGTPEDEQPAPGVVFEKLFELDVEYLKSLDPKDWKNQDHYAVLGLKKMRFVATEDDIKRAYRKIVLKHHPDKRKGKGEDVKQDDDYFHCITMAYETLGTLKNRRAFDSVDPEFDDTLPSQNEVKKDFFKSLSDVFKRNARWSDSRKKAPLLGNDKTERAKVEEFYDYWYNFSSWREFSYLDEEDKDKGQDRDERRWIEKQNKAIRLQRKKEESARIRALVDLAYNNDPRVVRFKK
;
A
#
# COMPACT_ATOMS: atom_id res chain seq x y z
N MET A 1 28.89 33.55 -39.75
CA MET A 1 29.25 32.13 -39.56
C MET A 1 29.54 31.89 -38.09
N ALA A 2 28.89 30.84 -37.57
CA ALA A 2 28.90 30.20 -36.25
C ALA A 2 29.69 30.83 -35.07
N THR A 3 28.91 31.32 -34.10
CA THR A 3 29.27 31.62 -32.71
C THR A 3 29.40 30.32 -31.89
N GLY A 4 30.56 30.12 -31.26
CA GLY A 4 30.84 28.96 -30.40
C GLY A 4 30.07 29.02 -29.08
N LYS A 5 29.34 27.94 -28.77
CA LYS A 5 28.55 27.76 -27.54
C LYS A 5 29.49 27.60 -26.34
N ARG A 6 29.30 28.47 -25.32
CA ARG A 6 29.94 28.37 -24.00
C ARG A 6 29.35 27.18 -23.24
N CYS A 7 30.17 26.18 -22.92
CA CYS A 7 29.79 25.07 -22.06
C CYS A 7 29.96 25.52 -20.60
N THR A 8 28.85 25.76 -19.91
CA THR A 8 28.82 26.10 -18.48
C THR A 8 29.00 24.85 -17.64
N THR A 9 30.18 24.63 -17.09
CA THR A 9 30.43 23.58 -16.10
C THR A 9 29.93 24.07 -14.73
N VAL A 10 28.82 23.52 -14.26
CA VAL A 10 28.33 23.77 -12.90
C VAL A 10 29.18 22.94 -11.93
N ALA A 11 30.19 23.57 -11.33
CA ALA A 11 30.97 22.95 -10.27
C ALA A 11 30.11 22.89 -8.98
N LEU A 12 29.71 21.69 -8.58
CA LEU A 12 29.11 21.44 -7.27
C LEU A 12 30.17 21.76 -6.20
N ARG A 13 30.00 22.86 -5.46
CA ARG A 13 30.80 23.18 -4.27
C ARG A 13 30.50 22.19 -3.14
N THR A 14 31.13 21.04 -3.15
CA THR A 14 31.23 20.19 -1.95
C THR A 14 32.28 20.79 -1.03
N ARG A 15 31.92 21.13 0.21
CA ARG A 15 32.79 21.76 1.22
C ARG A 15 33.83 20.81 1.85
N TYR A 16 34.15 19.73 1.18
CA TYR A 16 35.17 18.78 1.60
C TYR A 16 36.34 18.98 0.64
N ASP A 17 37.57 18.90 1.14
CA ASP A 17 38.83 18.97 0.37
C ASP A 17 39.55 20.33 0.29
N ILE A 18 39.50 21.11 1.38
CA ILE A 18 40.50 22.16 1.64
C ILE A 18 41.10 21.94 3.03
N ARG A 19 42.41 21.68 3.10
CA ARG A 19 43.15 21.56 4.37
C ARG A 19 44.01 22.81 4.60
N ARG A 20 43.79 23.49 5.73
CA ARG A 20 44.57 24.67 6.15
C ARG A 20 45.95 24.24 6.66
N VAL A 21 47.03 24.73 6.05
CA VAL A 21 48.41 24.46 6.47
C VAL A 21 48.99 25.74 7.11
N LYS A 22 49.05 25.72 8.45
CA LYS A 22 49.64 26.72 9.38
C LYS A 22 48.80 27.97 9.77
N ARG A 23 48.96 28.35 11.05
CA ARG A 23 48.39 29.53 11.71
C ARG A 23 49.23 30.75 11.32
N GLY A 24 48.66 31.68 10.53
CA GLY A 24 49.24 33.02 10.36
C GLY A 24 49.28 33.64 8.96
N GLY A 25 48.66 33.05 7.94
CA GLY A 25 48.52 33.71 6.62
C GLY A 25 47.65 32.90 5.66
N ASP A 26 46.77 33.56 4.91
CA ASP A 26 45.81 32.94 3.99
C ASP A 26 46.50 32.48 2.70
N VAL A 27 47.04 31.27 2.71
CA VAL A 27 47.42 30.55 1.49
C VAL A 27 46.70 29.21 1.48
N TRP A 28 45.90 28.98 0.44
CA TRP A 28 45.14 27.76 0.22
C TRP A 28 45.76 27.01 -0.97
N GLU A 29 46.20 25.77 -0.76
CA GLU A 29 46.79 24.94 -1.82
C GLU A 29 45.82 23.80 -2.17
N CYS A 30 45.51 23.66 -3.47
CA CYS A 30 44.65 22.60 -3.99
C CYS A 30 45.47 21.31 -4.18
N LEU A 31 44.91 20.15 -3.80
CA LEU A 31 45.62 18.87 -3.91
C LEU A 31 45.93 18.52 -5.39
N PRO A 32 47.16 18.11 -5.73
CA PRO A 32 47.63 17.95 -7.11
C PRO A 32 47.10 16.71 -7.86
N TYR A 33 46.15 15.95 -7.31
CA TYR A 33 45.71 14.67 -7.88
C TYR A 33 44.68 14.78 -9.04
N LEU A 34 44.38 16.01 -9.50
CA LEU A 34 43.36 16.25 -10.54
C LEU A 34 43.93 16.58 -11.93
N ALA A 35 45.25 16.61 -12.12
CA ALA A 35 45.85 17.00 -13.39
C ALA A 35 45.87 15.90 -14.47
N ASP A 36 45.80 14.62 -14.09
CA ASP A 36 46.01 13.49 -15.03
C ASP A 36 44.76 12.66 -15.35
N THR A 37 43.58 13.06 -14.87
CA THR A 37 42.34 12.35 -15.22
C THR A 37 41.73 12.92 -16.50
N LYS A 38 41.95 12.21 -17.61
CA LYS A 38 41.25 12.49 -18.88
C LYS A 38 39.74 12.52 -18.61
N PRO A 39 38.98 13.49 -19.17
CA PRO A 39 37.54 13.53 -19.03
C PRO A 39 36.94 12.18 -19.41
N ILE A 40 36.22 11.55 -18.48
CA ILE A 40 35.44 10.37 -18.78
C ILE A 40 34.31 10.83 -19.68
N GLU A 41 34.40 10.56 -20.99
CA GLU A 41 33.26 10.72 -21.87
C GLU A 41 32.14 9.81 -21.36
N PRO A 42 30.98 10.35 -20.95
CA PRO A 42 29.86 9.51 -20.60
C PRO A 42 29.44 8.79 -21.88
N LYS A 43 29.76 7.49 -21.98
CA LYS A 43 29.16 6.64 -23.00
C LYS A 43 27.66 6.68 -22.75
N CYS A 44 26.94 7.47 -23.55
CA CYS A 44 25.49 7.40 -23.59
C CYS A 44 25.13 5.93 -23.79
N PRO A 45 24.23 5.36 -22.97
CA PRO A 45 23.76 4.00 -23.22
C PRO A 45 23.21 3.95 -24.66
N PRO A 46 23.55 2.91 -25.44
CA PRO A 46 23.16 2.81 -26.83
C PRO A 46 21.65 2.98 -26.95
N THR A 47 21.24 3.79 -27.91
CA THR A 47 19.82 4.02 -28.19
C THR A 47 19.15 2.71 -28.60
N LYS A 48 17.84 2.59 -28.34
CA LYS A 48 17.07 1.38 -28.67
C LYS A 48 17.26 0.93 -30.13
N THR A 49 17.37 1.90 -31.04
CA THR A 49 17.67 1.72 -32.46
C THR A 49 19.06 1.14 -32.74
N GLU A 50 20.08 1.50 -31.96
CA GLU A 50 21.43 0.95 -32.08
C GLU A 50 21.50 -0.49 -31.53
N LEU A 51 20.72 -0.81 -30.50
CA LEU A 51 20.61 -2.17 -29.95
C LEU A 51 19.83 -3.12 -30.89
N GLU A 52 18.83 -2.62 -31.60
CA GLU A 52 18.11 -3.36 -32.63
C GLU A 52 19.00 -3.63 -33.85
N ALA A 53 19.83 -2.66 -34.29
CA ALA A 53 20.78 -2.83 -35.39
C ALA A 53 21.93 -3.82 -35.06
N ALA A 54 22.32 -3.90 -33.79
CA ALA A 54 23.32 -4.85 -33.32
C ALA A 54 22.77 -6.28 -33.09
N GLY A 55 21.49 -6.53 -33.34
CA GLY A 55 20.86 -7.86 -33.21
C GLY A 55 20.70 -8.34 -31.76
N LEU A 56 20.86 -7.46 -30.78
CA LEU A 56 20.74 -7.77 -29.35
C LEU A 56 19.30 -7.71 -28.82
N LEU A 57 18.38 -7.14 -29.60
CA LEU A 57 16.95 -7.14 -29.33
C LEU A 57 16.20 -7.86 -30.46
N PRO A 58 15.25 -8.77 -30.13
CA PRO A 58 14.44 -9.44 -31.14
C PRO A 58 13.58 -8.41 -31.88
N THR A 59 13.63 -8.43 -33.22
CA THR A 59 12.78 -7.57 -34.05
C THR A 59 11.31 -7.94 -33.84
N PRO A 60 10.40 -6.94 -33.79
CA PRO A 60 8.97 -7.24 -33.68
C PRO A 60 8.50 -7.89 -34.99
N VAL A 61 8.15 -9.17 -34.91
CA VAL A 61 7.56 -9.93 -36.01
C VAL A 61 6.18 -9.33 -36.35
N PRO A 62 5.86 -9.10 -37.63
CA PRO A 62 4.52 -8.66 -38.04
C PRO A 62 3.49 -9.75 -37.69
N LYS A 63 2.41 -9.37 -37.01
CA LYS A 63 1.29 -10.28 -36.71
C LYS A 63 0.36 -10.36 -37.92
N ASP A 64 0.39 -11.47 -38.64
CA ASP A 64 -0.73 -11.88 -39.48
C ASP A 64 -1.83 -12.54 -38.63
N PRO A 65 -3.12 -12.32 -38.94
CA PRO A 65 -4.22 -12.86 -38.16
C PRO A 65 -4.73 -14.16 -38.78
N GLN A 66 -4.70 -15.29 -38.04
CA GLN A 66 -5.71 -16.35 -38.22
C GLN A 66 -5.78 -17.40 -37.10
N LYS A 67 -7.00 -17.50 -36.56
CA LYS A 67 -7.75 -18.63 -35.97
C LYS A 67 -7.15 -20.05 -36.02
N GLY A 68 -7.35 -20.79 -34.92
CA GLY A 68 -7.42 -22.26 -34.91
C GLY A 68 -7.19 -22.85 -33.51
N GLY A 69 -8.24 -23.35 -32.86
CA GLY A 69 -8.24 -23.75 -31.45
C GLY A 69 -7.71 -25.16 -31.16
N LYS A 70 -7.56 -25.45 -29.86
CA LYS A 70 -7.55 -26.81 -29.30
C LYS A 70 -8.01 -26.80 -27.84
N ALA A 71 -8.85 -27.78 -27.53
CA ALA A 71 -9.51 -28.03 -26.26
C ALA A 71 -8.53 -28.51 -25.17
N GLY A 72 -8.83 -28.12 -23.91
CA GLY A 72 -8.21 -28.64 -22.69
C GLY A 72 -8.92 -28.13 -21.44
N THR A 73 -9.59 -29.04 -20.73
CA THR A 73 -9.99 -29.08 -19.29
C THR A 73 -10.84 -27.93 -18.67
N PRO A 74 -11.91 -28.25 -17.91
CA PRO A 74 -12.70 -27.27 -17.18
C PRO A 74 -12.05 -26.97 -15.82
N GLU A 75 -11.16 -25.97 -15.80
CA GLU A 75 -10.74 -25.33 -14.55
C GLU A 75 -11.35 -23.92 -14.52
N ASP A 76 -12.23 -23.72 -13.53
CA ASP A 76 -12.85 -22.47 -13.09
C ASP A 76 -12.66 -21.25 -14.01
N GLU A 77 -13.64 -21.05 -14.90
CA GLU A 77 -13.79 -19.83 -15.69
C GLU A 77 -14.05 -18.66 -14.73
N GLN A 78 -12.98 -18.01 -14.29
CA GLN A 78 -13.09 -16.76 -13.55
C GLN A 78 -13.83 -15.76 -14.45
N PRO A 79 -15.00 -15.24 -14.03
CA PRO A 79 -15.79 -14.33 -14.84
C PRO A 79 -14.92 -13.12 -15.22
N ALA A 80 -15.01 -12.70 -16.48
CA ALA A 80 -14.21 -11.59 -17.01
C ALA A 80 -14.25 -10.39 -16.03
N PRO A 81 -13.09 -9.74 -15.75
CA PRO A 81 -12.95 -8.78 -14.64
C PRO A 81 -13.88 -7.55 -14.76
N GLY A 82 -14.44 -7.28 -15.95
CA GLY A 82 -15.51 -6.31 -16.13
C GLY A 82 -16.83 -6.74 -15.48
N VAL A 83 -17.33 -7.93 -15.82
CA VAL A 83 -18.69 -8.39 -15.46
C VAL A 83 -18.91 -8.44 -13.94
N VAL A 84 -17.86 -8.76 -13.18
CA VAL A 84 -17.90 -8.78 -11.70
C VAL A 84 -18.11 -7.39 -11.12
N PHE A 85 -17.47 -6.37 -11.71
CA PHE A 85 -17.59 -4.99 -11.27
C PHE A 85 -19.02 -4.49 -11.41
N GLU A 86 -19.64 -4.62 -12.58
CA GLU A 86 -21.01 -4.14 -12.81
C GLU A 86 -22.04 -4.79 -11.89
N LYS A 87 -21.84 -6.06 -11.51
CA LYS A 87 -22.76 -6.79 -10.62
C LYS A 87 -22.59 -6.40 -9.14
N LEU A 88 -21.38 -6.05 -8.72
CA LEU A 88 -21.05 -5.76 -7.32
C LEU A 88 -21.04 -4.26 -7.01
N PHE A 89 -20.98 -3.41 -8.03
CA PHE A 89 -21.10 -1.97 -7.89
C PHE A 89 -22.55 -1.60 -7.59
N GLU A 90 -22.77 -1.10 -6.38
CA GLU A 90 -24.08 -0.68 -5.90
C GLU A 90 -23.92 0.66 -5.20
N LEU A 91 -24.51 1.70 -5.79
CA LEU A 91 -24.53 3.04 -5.23
C LEU A 91 -25.83 3.25 -4.49
N ASP A 92 -25.74 3.41 -3.18
CA ASP A 92 -26.85 3.82 -2.36
C ASP A 92 -26.91 5.36 -2.32
N VAL A 93 -27.80 5.92 -3.14
CA VAL A 93 -27.99 7.37 -3.25
C VAL A 93 -28.60 7.96 -1.97
N GLU A 94 -29.40 7.17 -1.25
CA GLU A 94 -30.01 7.58 0.01
C GLU A 94 -28.95 7.66 1.11
N TYR A 95 -28.07 6.66 1.18
CA TYR A 95 -26.88 6.71 2.02
C TYR A 95 -26.04 7.95 1.72
N LEU A 96 -25.70 8.23 0.45
CA LEU A 96 -24.91 9.41 0.09
C LEU A 96 -25.53 10.73 0.54
N LYS A 97 -26.86 10.86 0.43
CA LYS A 97 -27.58 12.07 0.87
C LYS A 97 -27.64 12.23 2.39
N SER A 98 -27.51 11.14 3.13
CA SER A 98 -27.51 11.15 4.60
C SER A 98 -26.16 11.54 5.23
N LEU A 99 -25.09 11.57 4.44
CA LEU A 99 -23.74 11.83 4.94
C LEU A 99 -23.54 13.31 5.29
N ASP A 100 -22.82 13.55 6.38
CA ASP A 100 -22.36 14.88 6.75
C ASP A 100 -21.00 15.16 6.07
N PRO A 101 -20.89 16.21 5.24
CA PRO A 101 -19.62 16.61 4.62
C PRO A 101 -18.50 16.90 5.62
N LYS A 102 -18.82 17.33 6.85
CA LYS A 102 -17.82 17.71 7.86
C LYS A 102 -17.16 16.52 8.53
N ASP A 103 -17.88 15.40 8.62
CA ASP A 103 -17.38 14.16 9.22
C ASP A 103 -16.97 13.12 8.17
N TRP A 104 -16.38 13.57 7.05
CA TRP A 104 -15.96 12.67 5.98
C TRP A 104 -14.91 11.65 6.44
N LYS A 105 -14.07 11.99 7.43
CA LYS A 105 -12.96 11.13 7.89
C LYS A 105 -13.45 9.83 8.56
N ASN A 106 -14.61 9.82 9.21
CA ASN A 106 -15.11 8.63 9.89
C ASN A 106 -16.06 7.77 9.03
N GLN A 107 -16.29 8.19 7.78
CA GLN A 107 -17.19 7.50 6.86
C GLN A 107 -16.51 6.29 6.19
N ASP A 108 -17.33 5.32 5.79
CA ASP A 108 -16.85 4.20 4.98
C ASP A 108 -16.65 4.65 3.53
N HIS A 109 -15.39 4.99 3.20
CA HIS A 109 -15.00 5.44 1.86
C HIS A 109 -15.34 4.42 0.76
N TYR A 110 -15.39 3.12 1.08
CA TYR A 110 -15.80 2.11 0.08
C TYR A 110 -17.31 2.15 -0.16
N ALA A 111 -18.12 2.38 0.87
CA ALA A 111 -19.56 2.57 0.73
C ALA A 111 -19.88 3.85 -0.06
N VAL A 112 -19.17 4.95 0.20
CA VAL A 112 -19.29 6.20 -0.56
C VAL A 112 -18.99 5.99 -2.05
N LEU A 113 -18.00 5.16 -2.38
CA LEU A 113 -17.67 4.82 -3.77
C LEU A 113 -18.55 3.69 -4.37
N GLY A 114 -19.56 3.20 -3.66
CA GLY A 114 -20.41 2.09 -4.13
C GLY A 114 -19.67 0.76 -4.27
N LEU A 115 -18.56 0.60 -3.56
CA LEU A 115 -17.69 -0.58 -3.51
C LEU A 115 -17.82 -1.36 -2.20
N LYS A 116 -18.92 -1.15 -1.46
CA LYS A 116 -19.20 -1.80 -0.16
C LYS A 116 -19.05 -3.31 -0.18
N LYS A 117 -19.35 -3.98 -1.30
CA LYS A 117 -19.22 -5.45 -1.46
C LYS A 117 -17.79 -5.90 -1.77
N MET A 118 -17.01 -5.06 -2.46
CA MET A 118 -15.64 -5.40 -2.89
C MET A 118 -14.59 -5.03 -1.85
N ARG A 119 -14.77 -3.92 -1.13
CA ARG A 119 -13.86 -3.37 -0.09
C ARG A 119 -12.38 -3.55 -0.46
N PHE A 120 -11.64 -4.28 0.36
CA PHE A 120 -10.21 -4.51 0.24
C PHE A 120 -9.81 -5.38 -0.98
N VAL A 121 -10.75 -6.11 -1.58
CA VAL A 121 -10.51 -6.91 -2.80
C VAL A 121 -10.52 -6.03 -4.05
N ALA A 122 -11.11 -4.82 -3.98
CA ALA A 122 -11.19 -3.91 -5.12
C ALA A 122 -9.80 -3.58 -5.67
N THR A 123 -9.63 -3.55 -6.99
CA THR A 123 -8.37 -3.10 -7.62
C THR A 123 -8.34 -1.57 -7.77
N GLU A 124 -7.17 -0.99 -8.01
CA GLU A 124 -7.07 0.45 -8.29
C GLU A 124 -7.90 0.86 -9.51
N ASP A 125 -8.00 -0.01 -10.52
CA ASP A 125 -8.79 0.24 -11.72
C ASP A 125 -10.28 0.22 -11.43
N ASP A 126 -10.73 -0.63 -10.51
CA ASP A 126 -12.12 -0.66 -10.04
C ASP A 126 -12.48 0.62 -9.28
N ILE A 127 -11.59 1.10 -8.40
CA ILE A 127 -11.77 2.36 -7.67
C ILE A 127 -11.87 3.54 -8.65
N LYS A 128 -10.97 3.62 -9.62
CA LYS A 128 -11.00 4.67 -10.67
C LYS A 128 -12.27 4.59 -11.51
N ARG A 129 -12.73 3.38 -11.85
CA ARG A 129 -13.94 3.15 -12.64
C ARG A 129 -15.19 3.55 -11.86
N ALA A 130 -15.27 3.18 -10.59
CA ALA A 130 -16.35 3.56 -9.68
C ALA A 130 -16.44 5.08 -9.54
N TYR A 131 -15.32 5.73 -9.24
CA TYR A 131 -15.23 7.19 -9.13
C TYR A 131 -15.71 7.90 -10.40
N ARG A 132 -15.22 7.49 -11.59
CA ARG A 132 -15.70 8.08 -12.87
C ARG A 132 -17.21 7.92 -13.04
N LYS A 133 -17.78 6.75 -12.72
CA LYS A 133 -19.23 6.52 -12.82
C LYS A 133 -20.03 7.39 -11.85
N ILE A 134 -19.54 7.59 -10.63
CA ILE A 134 -20.20 8.44 -9.61
C ILE A 134 -20.15 9.90 -10.03
N VAL A 135 -18.97 10.40 -10.37
CA VAL A 135 -18.78 11.80 -10.77
C VAL A 135 -19.68 12.11 -11.97
N LEU A 136 -19.73 11.24 -12.99
CA LEU A 136 -20.60 11.47 -14.15
C LEU A 136 -22.10 11.57 -13.82
N LYS A 137 -22.56 10.95 -12.73
CA LYS A 137 -23.96 10.97 -12.27
C LYS A 137 -24.25 12.13 -11.31
N HIS A 138 -23.33 12.38 -10.36
CA HIS A 138 -23.53 13.26 -9.20
C HIS A 138 -22.72 14.54 -9.25
N HIS A 139 -22.01 14.85 -10.34
CA HIS A 139 -21.26 16.10 -10.47
C HIS A 139 -22.15 17.32 -10.22
N PRO A 140 -21.70 18.33 -9.43
CA PRO A 140 -22.51 19.49 -9.07
C PRO A 140 -23.06 20.24 -10.29
N ASP A 141 -22.27 20.38 -11.36
CA ASP A 141 -22.70 21.03 -12.60
C ASP A 141 -23.91 20.34 -13.26
N LYS A 142 -23.91 19.00 -13.32
CA LYS A 142 -25.02 18.23 -13.88
C LYS A 142 -26.26 18.23 -12.99
N ARG A 143 -26.08 18.37 -11.67
CA ARG A 143 -27.17 18.45 -10.70
C ARG A 143 -27.83 19.82 -10.73
N LYS A 144 -27.04 20.89 -10.85
CA LYS A 144 -27.54 22.25 -11.10
C LYS A 144 -28.36 22.32 -12.39
N GLY A 145 -27.90 21.66 -13.47
CA GLY A 145 -28.67 21.53 -14.71
C GLY A 145 -29.99 20.76 -14.59
N LYS A 146 -30.19 19.97 -13.52
CA LYS A 146 -31.44 19.26 -13.20
C LYS A 146 -32.32 20.01 -12.19
N GLY A 147 -31.91 21.20 -11.73
CA GLY A 147 -32.66 22.01 -10.78
C GLY A 147 -32.56 21.58 -9.32
N GLU A 148 -31.59 20.76 -8.94
CA GLU A 148 -31.32 20.43 -7.52
C GLU A 148 -30.54 21.58 -6.86
N ASP A 149 -30.91 21.97 -5.63
CA ASP A 149 -30.20 23.00 -4.87
C ASP A 149 -28.88 22.44 -4.33
N VAL A 150 -27.77 22.86 -4.94
CA VAL A 150 -26.42 22.37 -4.61
C VAL A 150 -25.66 23.48 -3.89
N LYS A 151 -25.55 23.34 -2.56
CA LYS A 151 -24.60 24.13 -1.75
C LYS A 151 -23.18 23.62 -2.04
N GLN A 152 -22.25 24.50 -2.42
CA GLN A 152 -20.92 24.10 -2.87
C GLN A 152 -20.08 23.38 -1.80
N ASP A 153 -20.20 23.79 -0.53
CA ASP A 153 -19.31 23.30 0.54
C ASP A 153 -19.98 22.26 1.46
N ASP A 154 -21.31 22.10 1.39
CA ASP A 154 -22.10 21.19 2.23
C ASP A 154 -22.71 20.03 1.41
N ASP A 155 -22.11 19.68 0.27
CA ASP A 155 -22.62 18.60 -0.58
C ASP A 155 -21.88 17.28 -0.36
N TYR A 156 -22.60 16.16 -0.47
CA TYR A 156 -22.03 14.80 -0.38
C TYR A 156 -20.98 14.53 -1.47
N PHE A 157 -20.91 15.38 -2.51
CA PHE A 157 -19.85 15.36 -3.49
C PHE A 157 -18.46 15.61 -2.86
N HIS A 158 -18.38 16.38 -1.78
CA HIS A 158 -17.15 16.51 -0.99
C HIS A 158 -16.72 15.16 -0.43
N CYS A 159 -17.63 14.40 0.21
CA CYS A 159 -17.34 13.05 0.70
C CYS A 159 -16.84 12.11 -0.41
N ILE A 160 -17.45 12.18 -1.60
CA ILE A 160 -17.02 11.37 -2.76
C ILE A 160 -15.58 11.71 -3.18
N THR A 161 -15.24 12.99 -3.17
CA THR A 161 -13.89 13.45 -3.55
C THR A 161 -12.86 13.00 -2.51
N MET A 162 -13.15 13.20 -1.22
CA MET A 162 -12.27 12.77 -0.12
C MET A 162 -12.10 11.24 -0.07
N ALA A 163 -13.17 10.49 -0.34
CA ALA A 163 -13.11 9.03 -0.43
C ALA A 163 -12.18 8.56 -1.55
N TYR A 164 -12.21 9.22 -2.72
CA TYR A 164 -11.30 8.91 -3.81
C TYR A 164 -9.86 9.35 -3.54
N GLU A 165 -9.62 10.47 -2.88
CA GLU A 165 -8.26 10.87 -2.47
C GLU A 165 -7.64 9.89 -1.47
N THR A 166 -8.47 9.33 -0.59
CA THR A 166 -8.06 8.33 0.40
C THR A 166 -7.81 6.97 -0.25
N LEU A 167 -8.71 6.48 -1.10
CA LEU A 167 -8.60 5.15 -1.70
C LEU A 167 -7.81 5.10 -3.02
N GLY A 168 -7.59 6.25 -3.67
CA GLY A 168 -7.06 6.33 -5.02
C GLY A 168 -5.58 6.02 -5.16
N THR A 169 -4.79 6.21 -4.10
CA THR A 169 -3.38 5.82 -4.07
C THR A 169 -3.16 4.64 -3.13
N LEU A 170 -2.30 3.70 -3.51
CA LEU A 170 -1.99 2.53 -2.69
C LEU A 170 -1.53 2.89 -1.27
N LYS A 171 -0.77 4.00 -1.13
CA LYS A 171 -0.27 4.45 0.18
C LYS A 171 -1.41 4.91 1.10
N ASN A 172 -2.28 5.80 0.61
CA ASN A 172 -3.40 6.31 1.40
C ASN A 172 -4.42 5.20 1.67
N ARG A 173 -4.65 4.33 0.69
CA ARG A 173 -5.52 3.17 0.83
C ARG A 173 -5.01 2.22 1.89
N ARG A 174 -3.71 1.92 1.93
CA ARG A 174 -3.11 1.10 2.99
C ARG A 174 -3.27 1.75 4.37
N ALA A 175 -3.10 3.07 4.46
CA ALA A 175 -3.30 3.79 5.72
C ALA A 175 -4.77 3.74 6.20
N PHE A 176 -5.73 3.74 5.28
CA PHE A 176 -7.16 3.58 5.62
C PHE A 176 -7.49 2.13 5.96
N ASP A 177 -7.11 1.18 5.10
CA ASP A 177 -7.39 -0.25 5.27
C ASP A 177 -6.76 -0.82 6.54
N SER A 178 -5.66 -0.24 7.04
CA SER A 178 -5.01 -0.69 8.27
C SER A 178 -5.82 -0.41 9.54
N VAL A 179 -6.80 0.48 9.46
CA VAL A 179 -7.66 0.92 10.57
C VAL A 179 -9.12 0.66 10.22
N ASP A 180 -9.40 -0.53 9.70
CA ASP A 180 -10.74 -0.98 9.33
C ASP A 180 -11.60 -1.20 10.60
N PRO A 181 -12.64 -0.39 10.87
CA PRO A 181 -13.45 -0.54 12.08
C PRO A 181 -14.26 -1.84 12.13
N GLU A 182 -14.45 -2.49 10.98
CA GLU A 182 -15.18 -3.76 10.88
C GLU A 182 -14.27 -4.97 11.14
N PHE A 183 -12.96 -4.76 11.26
CA PHE A 183 -12.03 -5.84 11.55
C PHE A 183 -12.12 -6.26 13.02
N ASP A 184 -12.42 -7.53 13.24
CA ASP A 184 -12.43 -8.13 14.56
C ASP A 184 -11.00 -8.46 15.03
N ASP A 185 -10.44 -7.59 15.88
CA ASP A 185 -9.13 -7.78 16.51
C ASP A 185 -9.19 -8.69 17.76
N THR A 186 -10.37 -9.19 18.16
CA THR A 186 -10.50 -9.99 19.38
C THR A 186 -9.77 -11.33 19.29
N LEU A 187 -9.16 -11.72 20.42
CA LEU A 187 -8.49 -13.01 20.55
C LEU A 187 -9.44 -14.02 21.19
N PRO A 188 -9.50 -15.27 20.71
CA PRO A 188 -10.36 -16.29 21.30
C PRO A 188 -9.92 -16.62 22.73
N SER A 189 -10.88 -16.96 23.58
CA SER A 189 -10.57 -17.30 24.98
C SER A 189 -9.86 -18.66 25.08
N GLN A 190 -9.04 -18.86 26.12
CA GLN A 190 -8.32 -20.13 26.31
C GLN A 190 -9.29 -21.34 26.42
N ASN A 191 -10.49 -21.12 26.95
CA ASN A 191 -11.50 -22.18 27.08
C ASN A 191 -12.11 -22.57 25.74
N GLU A 192 -12.31 -21.61 24.81
CA GLU A 192 -12.77 -21.90 23.46
C GLU A 192 -11.73 -22.69 22.66
N VAL A 193 -10.46 -22.30 22.77
CA VAL A 193 -9.34 -22.98 22.10
C VAL A 193 -9.20 -24.43 22.59
N LYS A 194 -9.43 -24.68 23.88
CA LYS A 194 -9.41 -26.04 24.45
C LYS A 194 -10.55 -26.93 23.96
N LYS A 195 -11.71 -26.37 23.64
CA LYS A 195 -12.85 -27.13 23.10
C LYS A 195 -12.62 -27.51 21.65
N ASP A 196 -12.36 -26.51 20.81
CA ASP A 196 -12.18 -26.68 19.36
C ASP A 196 -11.00 -25.86 18.84
N PHE A 197 -9.79 -26.41 18.99
CA PHE A 197 -8.53 -25.76 18.60
C PHE A 197 -8.53 -25.27 17.15
N PHE A 198 -8.80 -26.18 16.19
CA PHE A 198 -8.67 -25.87 14.76
C PHE A 198 -9.74 -24.88 14.29
N LYS A 199 -10.98 -25.04 14.73
CA LYS A 199 -12.08 -24.19 14.30
C LYS A 199 -11.93 -22.77 14.84
N SER A 200 -11.62 -22.63 16.13
CA SER A 200 -11.46 -21.31 16.76
C SER A 200 -10.27 -20.53 16.17
N LEU A 201 -9.12 -21.18 15.96
CA LEU A 201 -7.91 -20.49 15.54
C LEU A 201 -7.75 -20.36 14.03
N SER A 202 -8.25 -21.30 13.23
CA SER A 202 -8.02 -21.26 11.77
C SER A 202 -8.60 -19.99 11.13
N ASP A 203 -9.78 -19.56 11.55
CA ASP A 203 -10.41 -18.36 11.02
C ASP A 203 -9.70 -17.09 11.51
N VAL A 204 -9.24 -17.08 12.76
CA VAL A 204 -8.46 -15.96 13.32
C VAL A 204 -7.13 -15.79 12.59
N PHE A 205 -6.40 -16.87 12.32
CA PHE A 205 -5.15 -16.81 11.55
C PHE A 205 -5.41 -16.41 10.09
N LYS A 206 -6.47 -16.91 9.44
CA LYS A 206 -6.84 -16.49 8.08
C LYS A 206 -7.16 -15.00 7.99
N ARG A 207 -7.91 -14.45 8.96
CA ARG A 207 -8.22 -13.02 9.00
C ARG A 207 -6.96 -12.18 9.18
N ASN A 208 -6.08 -12.57 10.11
CA ASN A 208 -4.83 -11.84 10.37
C ASN A 208 -3.81 -11.99 9.22
N ALA A 209 -3.89 -13.05 8.42
CA ALA A 209 -3.01 -13.25 7.26
C ALA A 209 -3.15 -12.13 6.20
N ARG A 210 -4.31 -11.44 6.14
CA ARG A 210 -4.53 -10.26 5.28
C ARG A 210 -3.46 -9.18 5.49
N TRP A 211 -2.97 -9.06 6.73
CA TRP A 211 -2.03 -8.01 7.12
C TRP A 211 -0.57 -8.36 6.85
N SER A 212 -0.27 -9.53 6.28
CA SER A 212 1.12 -9.96 6.10
C SER A 212 1.85 -9.15 5.03
N ASP A 213 3.05 -8.68 5.37
CA ASP A 213 3.99 -8.05 4.44
C ASP A 213 4.80 -9.08 3.64
N SER A 214 4.69 -10.37 3.99
CA SER A 214 5.46 -11.42 3.32
C SER A 214 4.97 -11.65 1.89
N ARG A 215 5.92 -11.78 0.96
CA ARG A 215 5.62 -12.24 -0.41
C ARG A 215 5.11 -13.68 -0.45
N LYS A 216 5.44 -14.48 0.57
CA LYS A 216 4.93 -15.85 0.71
C LYS A 216 3.53 -15.79 1.32
N LYS A 217 2.60 -16.57 0.75
CA LYS A 217 1.26 -16.73 1.32
C LYS A 217 1.38 -17.31 2.73
N ALA A 218 0.54 -16.81 3.65
CA ALA A 218 0.53 -17.31 5.01
C ALA A 218 0.17 -18.81 5.04
N PRO A 219 0.95 -19.64 5.74
CA PRO A 219 0.65 -21.05 5.89
C PRO A 219 -0.66 -21.24 6.66
N LEU A 220 -1.43 -22.24 6.26
CA LEU A 220 -2.67 -22.61 6.93
C LEU A 220 -2.35 -23.44 8.19
N LEU A 221 -3.17 -23.31 9.22
CA LEU A 221 -3.02 -24.05 10.48
C LEU A 221 -3.08 -25.59 10.28
N GLY A 222 -3.81 -26.06 9.28
CA GLY A 222 -3.96 -27.48 8.94
C GLY A 222 -4.97 -28.23 9.80
N ASN A 223 -4.75 -29.53 9.98
CA ASN A 223 -5.58 -30.44 10.77
C ASN A 223 -4.73 -31.30 11.73
N ASP A 224 -5.36 -32.20 12.49
CA ASP A 224 -4.66 -33.07 13.47
C ASP A 224 -3.63 -34.03 12.82
N LYS A 225 -3.78 -34.31 11.53
CA LYS A 225 -2.90 -35.22 10.77
C LYS A 225 -1.78 -34.49 10.02
N THR A 226 -1.67 -33.17 10.16
CA THR A 226 -0.62 -32.40 9.49
C THR A 226 0.77 -32.84 9.96
N GLU A 227 1.68 -33.04 9.01
CA GLU A 227 3.08 -33.39 9.27
C GLU A 227 3.80 -32.35 10.13
N ARG A 228 4.71 -32.82 10.97
CA ARG A 228 5.51 -31.99 11.88
C ARG A 228 6.21 -30.82 11.17
N ALA A 229 6.84 -31.08 10.02
CA ALA A 229 7.56 -30.05 9.26
C ALA A 229 6.66 -28.87 8.86
N LYS A 230 5.40 -29.14 8.47
CA LYS A 230 4.43 -28.10 8.10
C LYS A 230 3.92 -27.33 9.33
N VAL A 231 3.84 -28.00 10.47
CA VAL A 231 3.48 -27.37 11.75
C VAL A 231 4.60 -26.42 12.21
N GLU A 232 5.86 -26.86 12.11
CA GLU A 232 7.03 -26.03 12.42
C GLU A 232 7.12 -24.82 11.47
N GLU A 233 6.98 -25.02 10.15
CA GLU A 233 6.94 -23.92 9.17
C GLU A 233 5.83 -22.91 9.47
N PHE A 234 4.66 -23.38 9.90
CA PHE A 234 3.56 -22.52 10.31
C PHE A 234 3.96 -21.62 11.48
N TYR A 235 4.48 -22.20 12.57
CA TYR A 235 4.85 -21.42 13.75
C TYR A 235 6.04 -20.50 13.47
N ASP A 236 7.03 -20.94 12.71
CA ASP A 236 8.17 -20.12 12.32
C ASP A 236 7.75 -18.89 11.51
N TYR A 237 6.79 -19.06 10.60
CA TYR A 237 6.21 -17.94 9.86
C TYR A 237 5.50 -16.96 10.79
N TRP A 238 4.68 -17.45 11.72
CA TRP A 238 3.87 -16.60 12.59
C TRP A 238 4.67 -15.92 13.71
N TYR A 239 5.73 -16.56 14.22
CA TYR A 239 6.67 -15.92 15.15
C TYR A 239 7.48 -14.81 14.48
N ASN A 240 7.80 -14.96 13.19
CA ASN A 240 8.46 -13.94 12.38
C ASN A 240 7.47 -13.08 11.58
N PHE A 241 6.19 -13.06 11.99
CA PHE A 241 5.17 -12.32 11.28
C PHE A 241 5.44 -10.81 11.32
N SER A 242 5.48 -10.21 10.15
CA SER A 242 5.58 -8.76 9.96
C SER A 242 4.30 -8.28 9.28
N SER A 243 3.64 -7.29 9.88
CA SER A 243 2.45 -6.67 9.32
C SER A 243 2.78 -5.39 8.55
N TRP A 244 2.09 -5.19 7.42
CA TRP A 244 2.16 -3.91 6.69
C TRP A 244 1.27 -2.83 7.29
N ARG A 245 0.43 -3.17 8.28
CA ARG A 245 -0.46 -2.23 8.99
C ARG A 245 0.31 -1.00 9.48
N GLU A 246 -0.13 0.16 9.03
CA GLU A 246 0.39 1.46 9.44
C GLU A 246 -0.76 2.31 9.99
N PHE A 247 -0.67 2.77 11.24
CA PHE A 247 -1.77 3.47 11.93
C PHE A 247 -1.80 4.98 11.67
N SER A 248 -1.34 5.43 10.50
CA SER A 248 -1.21 6.86 10.18
C SER A 248 -2.54 7.56 9.94
N TYR A 249 -3.61 6.83 9.62
CA TYR A 249 -4.94 7.44 9.47
C TYR A 249 -5.50 7.97 10.80
N LEU A 250 -5.10 7.34 11.89
CA LEU A 250 -5.46 7.71 13.27
C LEU A 250 -4.45 8.69 13.90
N ASP A 251 -3.65 9.39 13.11
CA ASP A 251 -2.86 10.51 13.60
C ASP A 251 -3.83 11.59 14.13
N GLU A 252 -3.68 11.97 15.40
CA GLU A 252 -4.61 12.86 16.12
C GLU A 252 -4.48 14.30 15.63
N GLU A 253 -3.25 14.76 15.44
CA GLU A 253 -2.94 16.11 15.00
C GLU A 253 -2.48 16.11 13.55
N ASP A 254 -3.12 16.95 12.73
CA ASP A 254 -2.70 17.16 11.36
C ASP A 254 -1.46 18.06 11.37
N LYS A 255 -0.33 17.54 10.86
CA LYS A 255 0.94 18.27 10.76
C LYS A 255 0.78 19.61 10.04
N ASP A 256 -0.19 19.72 9.12
CA ASP A 256 -0.37 20.92 8.30
C ASP A 256 -1.07 22.06 9.08
N LYS A 257 -1.62 21.76 10.27
CA LYS A 257 -2.16 22.76 11.21
C LYS A 257 -1.09 23.49 12.01
N GLY A 258 0.15 22.99 12.05
CA GLY A 258 1.23 23.67 12.76
C GLY A 258 1.55 25.03 12.15
N GLN A 259 1.53 26.07 12.97
CA GLN A 259 1.78 27.46 12.59
C GLN A 259 3.26 27.64 12.24
N ASP A 260 4.13 27.05 13.08
CA ASP A 260 5.59 27.17 12.95
C ASP A 260 6.28 25.84 12.64
N ARG A 261 7.50 25.93 12.07
CA ARG A 261 8.29 24.75 11.66
C ARG A 261 8.53 23.78 12.82
N ASP A 262 8.76 24.30 14.01
CA ASP A 262 9.08 23.49 15.19
C ASP A 262 7.83 22.82 15.77
N GLU A 263 6.67 23.48 15.67
CA GLU A 263 5.37 22.87 16.00
C GLU A 263 5.05 21.70 15.06
N ARG A 264 5.23 21.87 13.74
CA ARG A 264 5.05 20.77 12.78
C ARG A 264 5.96 19.58 13.06
N ARG A 265 7.22 19.84 13.44
CA ARG A 265 8.17 18.78 13.85
C ARG A 265 7.75 18.10 15.14
N TRP A 266 7.20 18.85 16.08
CA TRP A 266 6.71 18.31 17.34
C TRP A 266 5.47 17.42 17.11
N ILE A 267 4.51 17.86 16.30
CA ILE A 267 3.33 17.08 15.89
C ILE A 267 3.76 15.77 15.21
N GLU A 268 4.66 15.84 14.23
CA GLU A 268 5.14 14.64 13.53
C GLU A 268 5.85 13.67 14.50
N LYS A 269 6.59 14.20 15.47
CA LYS A 269 7.24 13.40 16.51
C LYS A 269 6.23 12.70 17.42
N GLN A 270 5.16 13.39 17.83
CA GLN A 270 4.07 12.80 18.63
C GLN A 270 3.34 11.71 17.83
N ASN A 271 2.90 12.02 16.61
CA ASN A 271 2.23 11.05 15.74
C ASN A 271 3.11 9.82 15.47
N LYS A 272 4.41 10.02 15.25
CA LYS A 272 5.35 8.90 15.09
C LYS A 272 5.45 8.04 16.35
N ALA A 273 5.46 8.64 17.54
CA ALA A 273 5.47 7.90 18.80
C ALA A 273 4.18 7.09 18.99
N ILE A 274 3.01 7.69 18.73
CA ILE A 274 1.71 7.02 18.79
C ILE A 274 1.63 5.86 17.79
N ARG A 275 2.06 6.06 16.54
CA ARG A 275 2.12 4.99 15.52
C ARG A 275 3.02 3.83 15.95
N LEU A 276 4.18 4.12 16.53
CA LEU A 276 5.09 3.09 17.02
C LEU A 276 4.48 2.31 18.19
N GLN A 277 3.79 3.00 19.10
CA GLN A 277 3.09 2.38 20.23
C GLN A 277 2.00 1.42 19.73
N ARG A 278 1.12 1.87 18.82
CA ARG A 278 0.08 1.01 18.22
C ARG A 278 0.65 -0.19 17.46
N LYS A 279 1.77 0.00 16.74
CA LYS A 279 2.49 -1.11 16.08
C LYS A 279 3.05 -2.11 17.09
N LYS A 280 3.54 -1.64 18.23
CA LYS A 280 4.02 -2.51 19.32
C LYS A 280 2.87 -3.30 19.94
N GLU A 281 1.74 -2.66 20.22
CA GLU A 281 0.52 -3.30 20.75
C GLU A 281 0.01 -4.38 19.80
N GLU A 282 -0.08 -4.09 18.50
CA GLU A 282 -0.47 -5.07 17.49
C GLU A 282 0.50 -6.24 17.42
N SER A 283 1.81 -5.97 17.42
CA SER A 283 2.83 -7.03 17.40
C SER A 283 2.78 -7.88 18.67
N ALA A 284 2.44 -7.29 19.82
CA ALA A 284 2.24 -8.02 21.08
C ALA A 284 0.97 -8.88 21.03
N ARG A 285 -0.12 -8.36 20.46
CA ARG A 285 -1.39 -9.08 20.24
C ARG A 285 -1.18 -10.32 19.37
N ILE A 286 -0.50 -10.18 18.22
CA ILE A 286 -0.21 -11.32 17.34
C ILE A 286 0.69 -12.35 18.05
N ARG A 287 1.72 -11.92 18.78
CA ARG A 287 2.55 -12.85 19.57
C ARG A 287 1.72 -13.60 20.61
N ALA A 288 0.84 -12.92 21.34
CA ALA A 288 -0.06 -13.54 22.31
C ALA A 288 -0.99 -14.58 21.65
N LEU A 289 -1.50 -14.30 20.44
CA LEU A 289 -2.27 -15.27 19.65
C LEU A 289 -1.45 -16.52 19.30
N VAL A 290 -0.21 -16.31 18.84
CA VAL A 290 0.68 -17.41 18.46
C VAL A 290 1.06 -18.25 19.68
N ASP A 291 1.36 -17.62 20.81
CA ASP A 291 1.67 -18.31 22.06
C ASP A 291 0.46 -19.07 22.60
N LEU A 292 -0.73 -18.48 22.52
CA LEU A 292 -1.99 -19.16 22.86
C LEU A 292 -2.19 -20.41 22.00
N ALA A 293 -1.94 -20.32 20.70
CA ALA A 293 -2.03 -21.44 19.79
C ALA A 293 -0.96 -22.51 20.11
N TYR A 294 0.30 -22.12 20.24
CA TYR A 294 1.42 -23.04 20.46
C TYR A 294 1.27 -23.83 21.77
N ASN A 295 0.81 -23.17 22.84
CA ASN A 295 0.64 -23.80 24.15
C ASN A 295 -0.54 -24.76 24.23
N ASN A 296 -1.55 -24.61 23.35
CA ASN A 296 -2.75 -25.45 23.35
C ASN A 296 -2.82 -26.40 22.14
N ASP A 297 -1.82 -26.43 21.25
CA ASP A 297 -1.83 -27.31 20.06
C ASP A 297 -1.59 -28.79 20.46
N PRO A 298 -2.56 -29.69 20.21
CA PRO A 298 -2.42 -31.11 20.51
C PRO A 298 -1.24 -31.79 19.79
N ARG A 299 -0.90 -31.32 18.58
CA ARG A 299 0.18 -31.89 17.75
C ARG A 299 1.54 -31.58 18.35
N VAL A 300 1.73 -30.34 18.80
CA VAL A 300 2.96 -29.90 19.47
C VAL A 300 3.18 -30.69 20.77
N VAL A 301 2.12 -30.95 21.53
CA VAL A 301 2.19 -31.80 22.73
C VAL A 301 2.61 -33.23 22.38
N ARG A 302 2.10 -33.79 21.27
CA ARG A 302 2.51 -35.13 20.79
C ARG A 302 3.98 -35.17 20.36
N PHE A 303 4.51 -34.12 19.73
CA PHE A 303 5.91 -34.08 19.28
C PHE A 303 6.93 -33.86 20.41
N LYS A 304 6.48 -33.35 21.56
CA LYS A 304 7.32 -33.15 22.76
C LYS A 304 7.44 -34.42 23.63
N LYS A 305 6.54 -35.40 23.45
CA LYS A 305 6.60 -36.71 24.08
C LYS A 305 7.50 -37.64 23.30
#